data_AF-A0A8T7AU03-F1
#
_entry.id   AF-A0A8T7AU03-F1
#
_cell.length_a   1.000
_cell.length_b   1.000
_cell.length_c   1.000
_cell.angle_alpha   90.00
_cell.angle_beta   90.00
_cell.angle_gamma   90.00
#
_symmetry.space_group_name_H-M   'P 1'
#
loop_
_entity.id
_entity.type
_entity.pdbx_description
1 polymer ?
#
loop_
_entity_poly.entity_id
_entity_poly.type
_entity_poly.pdbx_seq_one_letter_code
_entity_poly.pdbx_strand_id
1 'polypeptide(L)' 'MSESAMGSWVDGIVGRFEDALRASVSARTREVTLELGDVAKLVEVCQSLRDEFGFEMLIDLAGLDYL' A
#
# COMPACT_ATOMS: atom_id res chain seq x y z
N MET A 1 11.62 -12.11 -3.73
CA MET A 1 11.28 -11.14 -4.79
C MET A 1 12.52 -10.30 -5.08
N SER A 2 12.89 -10.10 -6.36
CA SER A 2 13.96 -9.17 -6.72
C SER A 2 13.49 -7.72 -6.54
N GLU A 3 14.41 -6.77 -6.45
CA GLU A 3 14.08 -5.34 -6.34
C GLU A 3 13.24 -4.86 -7.53
N SER A 4 13.54 -5.35 -8.74
CA SER A 4 12.75 -5.10 -9.95
C SER A 4 11.33 -5.67 -9.89
N ALA A 5 11.16 -6.87 -9.32
CA ALA A 5 9.86 -7.50 -9.18
C ALA A 5 9.00 -6.82 -8.12
N MET A 6 9.63 -6.28 -7.07
CA MET A 6 8.95 -5.48 -6.04
C MET A 6 8.46 -4.17 -6.63
N GLY A 7 9.30 -3.46 -7.40
CA GLY A 7 8.91 -2.23 -8.10
C GLY A 7 7.70 -2.46 -9.01
N SER A 8 7.77 -3.44 -9.90
CA SER A 8 6.66 -3.76 -10.81
C SER A 8 5.36 -4.13 -10.09
N TRP A 9 5.44 -4.77 -8.93
CA TRP A 9 4.26 -5.11 -8.14
C TRP A 9 3.66 -3.88 -7.44
N VAL A 10 4.50 -3.01 -6.88
CA VAL A 10 4.07 -1.73 -6.29
C VAL A 10 3.43 -0.84 -7.35
N ASP A 11 4.00 -0.77 -8.56
CA ASP A 11 3.44 -0.02 -9.69
C ASP A 11 2.05 -0.53 -10.07
N GLY A 12 1.80 -1.84 -9.96
CA GLY A 12 0.49 -2.44 -10.18
C GLY A 12 -0.55 -2.01 -9.14
N ILE A 13 -0.16 -1.93 -7.86
CA ILE A 13 -1.04 -1.42 -6.80
C ILE A 13 -1.32 0.06 -7.02
N VAL A 14 -0.29 0.89 -7.19
CA VAL A 14 -0.48 2.34 -7.37
C VAL A 14 -1.32 2.64 -8.62
N GLY A 15 -1.03 1.96 -9.74
CA GLY A 15 -1.78 2.12 -10.99
C GLY A 15 -3.26 1.77 -10.86
N ARG A 16 -3.66 0.89 -9.92
CA ARG A 16 -5.06 0.53 -9.67
C ARG A 16 -5.86 1.66 -9.01
N PHE A 17 -5.20 2.60 -8.34
CA PHE A 17 -5.85 3.67 -7.59
C PHE A 17 -5.45 5.08 -8.05
N GLU A 18 -4.78 5.17 -9.21
CA GLU A 18 -4.36 6.44 -9.83
C GLU A 18 -3.64 7.35 -8.80
N ASP A 19 -4.05 8.61 -8.71
CA ASP A 19 -3.47 9.63 -7.82
C ASP A 19 -3.88 9.48 -6.34
N ALA A 20 -4.67 8.45 -5.98
CA ALA A 20 -5.14 8.28 -4.61
C ALA A 20 -4.09 7.73 -3.64
N LEU A 21 -3.04 7.10 -4.18
CA LEU A 21 -2.04 6.37 -3.42
C LEU A 21 -0.63 6.82 -3.78
N ARG A 22 0.18 7.08 -2.75
CA ARG A 22 1.62 7.27 -2.88
C ARG A 22 2.32 6.05 -2.29
N ALA A 23 3.25 5.47 -3.03
CA ALA A 23 4.06 4.37 -2.52
C ALA A 23 5.48 4.84 -2.22
N SER A 24 6.03 4.35 -1.12
CA SER A 24 7.47 4.40 -0.85
C SER A 24 7.98 3.00 -0.54
N VAL A 25 9.19 2.70 -1.03
CA VAL A 25 9.83 1.39 -0.83
C VAL A 25 11.16 1.60 -0.13
N SER A 26 11.32 1.00 1.04
CA SER A 26 12.57 1.03 1.78
C SER A 26 13.53 -0.02 1.21
N ALA A 27 14.61 0.41 0.54
CA ALA A 27 15.64 -0.50 0.04
C ALA A 27 16.35 -1.29 1.16
N ARG A 28 16.37 -0.74 2.38
CA ARG A 28 17.03 -1.35 3.55
C ARG A 28 16.19 -2.47 4.17
N THR A 29 14.90 -2.23 4.36
CA THR A 29 13.99 -3.15 5.07
C THR A 29 13.13 -3.97 4.12
N ARG A 30 13.09 -3.61 2.83
CA ARG A 30 12.15 -4.16 1.82
C ARG A 30 10.69 -4.00 2.22
N GLU A 31 10.40 -2.93 2.95
CA GLU A 31 9.05 -2.54 3.34
C GLU A 31 8.46 -1.63 2.27
N VAL A 32 7.16 -1.81 2.01
CA VAL A 32 6.36 -0.95 1.14
C VAL A 32 5.38 -0.21 2.01
N THR A 33 5.43 1.12 1.96
CA THR A 33 4.46 1.99 2.62
C THR A 33 3.54 2.58 1.57
N LEU A 34 2.24 2.41 1.77
CA LEU A 34 1.18 2.97 0.94
C LEU A 34 0.49 4.10 1.72
N GLU A 35 0.58 5.32 1.22
CA GLU A 35 -0.04 6.50 1.81
C GLU A 35 -1.24 6.94 0.98
N LEU A 36 -2.41 7.03 1.61
CA LEU A 36 -3.61 7.55 0.95
C LEU A 36 -3.65 9.08 1.04
N GLY A 37 -3.93 9.73 -0.09
CA GLY A 37 -4.18 11.17 -0.12
C GLY A 37 -5.58 11.58 0.35
N ASP A 38 -6.55 10.66 0.27
CA ASP A 38 -7.95 10.88 0.67
C ASP A 38 -8.43 9.75 1.58
N VAL A 39 -8.80 10.10 2.82
CA VAL A 39 -9.28 9.15 3.82
C VAL A 39 -10.60 8.49 3.43
N ALA A 40 -11.43 9.15 2.60
CA ALA A 40 -12.70 8.59 2.16
C ALA A 40 -12.52 7.31 1.32
N LYS A 41 -11.33 7.12 0.72
CA LYS A 41 -10.99 5.94 -0.10
C LYS A 41 -10.44 4.77 0.70
N LEU A 42 -10.23 4.91 2.02
CA LEU A 42 -9.59 3.89 2.86
C LEU A 42 -10.25 2.51 2.72
N VAL A 43 -11.59 2.47 2.83
CA VAL A 43 -12.33 1.20 2.78
C VAL A 43 -12.21 0.54 1.41
N GLU A 44 -12.33 1.31 0.32
CA GLU A 44 -12.20 0.83 -1.05
C GLU A 44 -10.80 0.24 -1.31
N VAL A 45 -9.75 0.96 -0.89
CA VAL A 45 -8.37 0.51 -1.03
C VAL A 45 -8.14 -0.78 -0.24
N CYS A 46 -8.54 -0.83 1.03
CA CYS A 46 -8.39 -2.04 1.84
C CYS A 46 -9.15 -3.25 1.26
N GLN A 47 -10.35 -3.04 0.70
CA GLN A 47 -11.11 -4.10 0.03
C GLN A 47 -10.38 -4.64 -1.18
N SER A 48 -9.86 -3.76 -2.04
CA SER A 48 -9.13 -4.16 -3.24
C SER A 48 -7.76 -4.79 -2.89
N LEU A 49 -7.06 -4.31 -1.86
CA LEU A 49 -5.85 -4.98 -1.34
C LEU A 49 -6.15 -6.43 -0.90
N ARG A 50 -7.28 -6.65 -0.23
CA ARG A 50 -7.73 -7.98 0.18
C ARG A 50 -8.11 -8.85 -1.03
N ASP A 51 -9.01 -8.35 -1.87
CA ASP A 51 -9.71 -9.14 -2.89
C ASP A 51 -8.91 -9.30 -4.19
N GLU A 52 -8.10 -8.30 -4.57
CA GLU A 52 -7.34 -8.27 -5.83
C GLU A 52 -5.84 -8.57 -5.63
N PHE A 53 -5.26 -8.16 -4.50
CA PHE A 53 -3.82 -8.27 -4.24
C PHE A 53 -3.44 -9.30 -3.16
N GLY A 54 -4.41 -9.96 -2.52
CA GLY A 54 -4.20 -11.08 -1.61
C GLY A 54 -3.76 -10.69 -0.19
N PHE A 55 -3.96 -9.45 0.24
CA PHE A 55 -3.74 -9.02 1.63
C PHE A 55 -4.92 -9.43 2.53
N GLU A 56 -5.09 -10.74 2.71
CA GLU A 56 -6.25 -11.33 3.39
C GLU A 56 -6.29 -11.07 4.90
N MET A 57 -5.13 -10.82 5.51
CA MET A 57 -4.97 -10.74 6.96
C MET A 57 -4.54 -9.34 7.39
N LEU A 58 -5.36 -8.71 8.23
CA LEU A 58 -4.94 -7.54 9.02
C LEU A 58 -4.03 -8.02 10.15
N ILE A 59 -2.79 -7.52 10.18
CA ILE A 59 -1.80 -7.87 11.21
C ILE A 59 -1.97 -6.99 12.44
N ASP A 60 -1.99 -5.67 12.25
CA ASP A 60 -2.07 -4.68 13.32
C ASP A 60 -2.75 -3.39 12.81
N LEU A 61 -3.33 -2.62 13.74
CA LEU A 61 -3.88 -1.30 13.49
C LEU A 61 -3.40 -0.35 14.60
N ALA A 62 -2.53 0.58 14.22
CA ALA A 62 -1.93 1.54 15.13
C ALA A 62 -2.25 2.98 14.73
N GLY A 63 -2.37 3.85 15.73
CA GLY A 63 -2.44 5.30 15.56
C GLY A 63 -1.13 5.96 15.97
N LEU A 64 -0.68 6.93 15.19
CA LEU A 64 0.47 7.77 15.52
C LEU A 64 -0.02 9.21 15.69
N ASP A 65 0.34 9.84 16.80
CA ASP A 65 0.08 11.25 17.05
C ASP A 65 1.35 12.05 16.77
N TYR A 66 1.27 12.96 15.81
CA TYR A 66 2.36 13.85 15.42
C TYR A 66 2.07 15.23 16.02
N LEU A 67 2.79 15.59 17.08
CA LEU A 67 2.71 16.89 17.78
C LEU A 67 3.29 18.04 16.96
#